data_AF-A0A7V3KBM6-F1
#
_entry.id   AF-A0A7V3KBM6-F1
#
_cell.length_a   1.000
_cell.length_b   1.000
_cell.length_c   1.000
_cell.angle_alpha   90.00
_cell.angle_beta   90.00
_cell.angle_gamma   90.00
#
_symmetry.space_group_name_H-M   'P 1'
#
loop_
_entity.id
_entity.type
_entity.pdbx_description
1 polymer ?
#
loop_
_entity_poly.entity_id
_entity_poly.type
_entity_poly.pdbx_seq_one_letter_code
_entity_poly.pdbx_strand_id
1 'polypeptide(L)'
;MKLSTRARYGLRAMLELGSSYDKEPLILREIAERQEIPVKYLEQLVIPLKIANLVRNTRGAGKGYSLTRPPEMITIREVINALEGPLVDIHCSSGFETCEHLGECALAEFWREFQHQVDEYLGSKTLKDLVERDEILQAQRKGDRKKARVRKKILIIEDDKTLVDTMRMILESNYYQTLAAYDGKEGLRLAKEHKPDLILLDVMMGTDTEGFHVAYALRKDPELKDIPILMITAINQESPYFNYNPEADKEALPVNKLLDKPVSPDKLLSEVGRFFE
;
A
#
# COMPACT_ATOMS: atom_id res chain seq x y z
N MET A 1 -12.29 21.61 1.78
CA MET A 1 -13.35 21.10 0.87
C MET A 1 -13.34 19.58 0.91
N LYS A 2 -14.48 18.93 1.20
CA LYS A 2 -14.60 17.45 1.19
C LYS A 2 -15.48 17.08 0.02
N LEU A 3 -14.97 16.28 -0.92
CA LEU A 3 -15.78 15.74 -2.01
C LEU A 3 -16.94 14.93 -1.42
N SER A 4 -18.16 15.19 -1.87
CA SER A 4 -19.32 14.54 -1.27
C SER A 4 -19.34 13.04 -1.61
N THR A 5 -20.13 12.28 -0.85
CA THR A 5 -20.36 10.86 -1.12
C THR A 5 -20.92 10.64 -2.53
N ARG A 6 -21.68 11.61 -3.07
CA ARG A 6 -22.32 11.57 -4.38
C ARG A 6 -21.28 11.57 -5.52
N ALA A 7 -20.38 12.55 -5.57
CA ALA A 7 -19.30 12.55 -6.56
C ALA A 7 -18.37 11.36 -6.39
N ARG A 8 -18.03 10.98 -5.15
CA ARG A 8 -17.14 9.84 -4.92
C ARG A 8 -17.70 8.55 -5.49
N TYR A 9 -18.96 8.23 -5.17
CA TYR A 9 -19.60 7.00 -5.65
C TYR A 9 -19.92 7.08 -7.14
N GLY A 10 -20.31 8.25 -7.65
CA GLY A 10 -20.54 8.42 -9.08
C GLY A 10 -19.25 8.29 -9.90
N LEU A 11 -18.12 8.85 -9.45
CA LEU A 11 -16.81 8.67 -10.09
C LEU A 11 -16.37 7.21 -10.07
N ARG A 12 -16.58 6.47 -8.98
CA ARG A 12 -16.32 5.03 -8.92
C ARG A 12 -17.15 4.24 -9.92
N ALA A 13 -18.44 4.56 -10.04
CA ALA A 13 -19.30 3.94 -11.03
C ALA A 13 -18.87 4.27 -12.47
N MET A 14 -18.47 5.52 -12.73
CA MET A 14 -17.95 5.93 -14.04
C MET A 14 -16.61 5.26 -14.35
N LEU A 15 -15.73 5.07 -13.37
CA LEU A 15 -14.47 4.33 -13.52
C LEU A 15 -14.72 2.89 -13.98
N GLU A 16 -15.66 2.19 -13.33
CA GLU A 16 -16.05 0.83 -13.71
C GLU A 16 -16.59 0.73 -15.15
N LEU A 17 -17.43 1.70 -15.53
CA LEU A 17 -17.97 1.81 -16.89
C LEU A 17 -16.87 2.17 -17.91
N GLY A 18 -15.89 3.00 -17.53
CA GLY A 18 -14.72 3.34 -18.34
C GLY A 18 -13.81 2.14 -18.60
N SER A 19 -13.50 1.36 -17.56
CA SER A 19 -12.71 0.12 -17.68
C SER A 19 -13.41 -0.96 -18.52
N SER A 20 -14.74 -0.84 -18.69
CA SER A 20 -15.57 -1.73 -19.50
C SER A 20 -16.03 -1.09 -20.81
N TYR A 21 -15.39 0.00 -21.24
CA TYR A 21 -15.68 0.62 -22.53
C TYR A 21 -15.43 -0.35 -23.69
N ASP A 22 -16.30 -0.32 -24.71
CA ASP A 22 -16.37 -1.28 -25.84
C ASP A 22 -16.57 -2.76 -25.46
N LYS A 23 -16.95 -3.04 -24.21
CA LYS A 23 -17.37 -4.38 -23.74
C LYS A 23 -18.88 -4.44 -23.54
N GLU A 24 -19.36 -5.59 -23.08
CA GLU A 24 -20.78 -5.78 -22.76
C GLU A 24 -21.29 -4.75 -21.73
N PRO A 25 -22.53 -4.25 -21.88
CA PRO A 25 -23.13 -3.32 -20.92
C PRO A 25 -23.16 -3.90 -19.50
N LEU A 26 -22.84 -3.08 -18.50
CA LEU A 26 -22.79 -3.52 -17.10
C LEU A 26 -24.12 -3.35 -16.38
N ILE A 27 -24.52 -4.33 -15.58
CA ILE A 27 -25.73 -4.23 -14.76
C ILE A 27 -25.42 -3.38 -13.52
N LEU A 28 -26.33 -2.48 -13.12
CA LEU A 28 -26.10 -1.61 -11.94
C LEU A 28 -25.79 -2.40 -10.67
N ARG A 29 -26.41 -3.57 -10.48
CA ARG A 29 -26.15 -4.43 -9.34
C ARG A 29 -24.68 -4.90 -9.30
N GLU A 30 -24.09 -5.21 -10.44
CA GLU A 30 -22.69 -5.64 -10.54
C GLU A 30 -21.74 -4.47 -10.24
N ILE A 31 -22.03 -3.29 -10.79
CA ILE A 31 -21.26 -2.06 -10.50
C ILE A 31 -21.34 -1.75 -8.99
N ALA A 32 -22.55 -1.82 -8.42
CA ALA A 32 -22.80 -1.58 -7.01
C ALA A 32 -22.01 -2.55 -6.11
N GLU A 33 -21.98 -3.84 -6.46
CA GLU A 33 -21.22 -4.85 -5.72
C GLU A 33 -19.71 -4.63 -5.82
N ARG A 34 -19.18 -4.42 -7.03
CA ARG A 34 -17.74 -4.21 -7.26
C ARG A 34 -17.19 -2.95 -6.59
N GLN A 35 -18.00 -1.91 -6.52
CA GLN A 35 -17.60 -0.60 -6.00
C GLN A 35 -18.05 -0.36 -4.55
N GLU A 36 -18.69 -1.35 -3.92
CA GLU A 36 -19.25 -1.30 -2.56
C GLU A 36 -20.23 -0.11 -2.38
N ILE A 37 -21.10 0.11 -3.38
CA ILE A 37 -22.09 1.17 -3.40
C ILE A 37 -23.48 0.56 -3.16
N PRO A 38 -24.32 1.11 -2.26
CA PRO A 38 -25.70 0.64 -2.12
C PRO A 38 -26.46 0.77 -3.45
N VAL A 39 -27.06 -0.33 -3.94
CA VAL A 39 -27.73 -0.39 -5.27
C VAL A 39 -28.75 0.74 -5.45
N LYS A 40 -29.62 0.97 -4.46
CA LYS A 40 -30.62 2.05 -4.50
C LYS A 40 -29.99 3.43 -4.63
N TYR A 41 -28.81 3.63 -4.06
CA TYR A 41 -28.08 4.89 -4.18
C TYR A 41 -27.50 5.03 -5.59
N LEU A 42 -26.90 3.98 -6.12
CA LEU A 42 -26.40 3.97 -7.50
C LEU A 42 -27.50 4.24 -8.54
N GLU A 43 -28.71 3.69 -8.33
CA GLU A 43 -29.89 4.00 -9.16
C GLU A 43 -30.21 5.49 -9.19
N GLN A 44 -30.00 6.22 -8.09
CA GLN A 44 -30.16 7.68 -8.05
C GLN A 44 -29.00 8.41 -8.73
N LEU A 45 -27.78 7.89 -8.64
CA LEU A 45 -26.58 8.51 -9.25
C LEU A 45 -26.60 8.43 -10.78
N VAL A 46 -27.17 7.39 -11.36
CA VAL A 46 -27.19 7.23 -12.83
C VAL A 46 -28.19 8.14 -13.54
N ILE A 47 -29.19 8.66 -12.83
CA ILE A 47 -30.18 9.60 -13.38
C ILE A 47 -29.49 10.87 -13.93
N PRO A 48 -28.74 11.66 -13.12
CA PRO A 48 -28.06 12.85 -13.62
C PRO A 48 -26.98 12.53 -14.67
N LEU A 49 -26.26 11.41 -14.51
CA LEU A 49 -25.26 10.98 -15.50
C LEU A 49 -25.90 10.68 -16.87
N LYS A 50 -27.12 10.14 -16.88
CA LYS A 50 -27.90 9.90 -18.09
C LYS A 50 -28.43 11.21 -18.68
N ILE A 51 -28.92 12.13 -17.85
CA ILE A 51 -29.37 13.46 -18.30
C ILE A 51 -28.22 14.23 -18.96
N ALA A 52 -27.01 14.14 -18.38
CA ALA A 52 -25.79 14.72 -18.95
C ALA A 52 -25.24 13.95 -20.18
N ASN A 53 -25.96 12.93 -20.68
CA ASN A 53 -25.56 12.10 -21.80
C ASN A 53 -24.16 11.47 -21.63
N LEU A 54 -23.77 11.12 -20.40
CA LEU A 54 -22.51 10.44 -20.09
C LEU A 54 -22.67 8.91 -20.10
N VAL A 55 -23.87 8.44 -19.73
CA VAL A 55 -24.23 7.02 -19.73
C VAL A 55 -25.54 6.80 -20.45
N ARG A 56 -25.68 5.64 -21.09
CA ARG A 56 -26.92 5.17 -21.72
C ARG A 56 -27.32 3.82 -21.15
N ASN A 57 -28.62 3.57 -21.13
CA ASN A 57 -29.19 2.27 -20.79
C ASN A 57 -29.47 1.48 -22.08
N THR A 58 -28.94 0.26 -22.17
CA THR A 58 -29.22 -0.64 -23.29
C THR A 58 -30.40 -1.55 -22.91
N ARG A 59 -31.43 -1.60 -23.76
CA ARG A 59 -32.61 -2.49 -23.60
C ARG A 59 -32.40 -3.76 -24.43
N GLY A 60 -32.82 -4.92 -23.91
CA GLY A 60 -32.77 -6.22 -24.62
C GLY A 60 -31.99 -7.29 -23.86
N ALA A 61 -31.62 -8.40 -24.53
CA ALA A 61 -30.67 -9.38 -24.01
C ALA A 61 -29.27 -8.72 -24.01
N GLY A 62 -28.74 -8.37 -22.84
CA GLY A 62 -27.65 -7.39 -22.68
C GLY A 62 -28.08 -6.13 -21.89
N LYS A 63 -28.91 -6.31 -20.85
CA LYS A 63 -29.43 -5.22 -20.00
C LYS A 63 -28.28 -4.57 -19.24
N GLY A 64 -28.10 -3.26 -19.36
CA GLY A 64 -27.05 -2.59 -18.58
C GLY A 64 -26.85 -1.14 -18.95
N TYR A 65 -25.79 -0.56 -18.38
CA TYR A 65 -25.31 0.78 -18.65
C TYR A 65 -23.98 0.71 -19.39
N SER A 66 -23.81 1.63 -20.34
CA SER A 66 -22.57 1.84 -21.08
C SER A 66 -22.29 3.34 -21.19
N LEU A 67 -21.03 3.71 -21.42
CA LEU A 67 -20.69 5.08 -21.77
C LEU A 67 -21.28 5.42 -23.15
N THR A 68 -21.65 6.67 -23.33
CA THR A 68 -22.21 7.16 -24.60
C THR A 68 -21.15 7.43 -25.66
N ARG A 69 -19.91 7.67 -25.22
CA ARG A 69 -18.73 8.04 -26.04
C ARG A 69 -17.44 7.54 -25.37
N PRO A 70 -16.29 7.56 -26.08
CA PRO A 70 -15.01 7.09 -25.55
C PRO A 70 -14.59 7.78 -24.24
N PRO A 71 -13.93 7.06 -23.31
CA PRO A 71 -13.52 7.59 -22.01
C PRO A 71 -12.51 8.74 -22.12
N GLU A 72 -11.74 8.82 -23.21
CA GLU A 72 -10.87 9.96 -23.54
C GLU A 72 -11.65 11.25 -23.88
N MET A 73 -12.93 11.14 -24.24
CA MET A 73 -13.80 12.27 -24.56
C MET A 73 -14.68 12.70 -23.38
N ILE A 74 -14.55 12.06 -22.21
CA ILE A 74 -15.33 12.37 -21.01
C ILE A 74 -14.38 12.95 -19.97
N THR A 75 -14.54 14.23 -19.65
CA THR A 75 -13.73 14.90 -18.63
C THR A 75 -14.25 14.61 -17.23
N ILE A 76 -13.36 14.67 -16.22
CA ILE A 76 -13.76 14.53 -14.81
C ILE A 76 -14.67 15.67 -14.39
N ARG A 77 -14.45 16.88 -14.94
CA ARG A 77 -15.34 18.04 -14.75
C ARG A 77 -16.79 17.73 -15.16
N GLU A 78 -17.02 17.09 -16.29
CA GLU A 78 -18.37 16.75 -16.74
C GLU A 78 -19.07 15.76 -15.80
N VAL A 79 -18.35 14.75 -15.32
CA VAL A 79 -18.88 13.77 -14.36
C VAL A 79 -19.25 14.44 -13.04
N ILE A 80 -18.35 15.28 -12.51
CA ILE A 80 -18.57 16.03 -11.28
C ILE A 80 -19.74 17.00 -11.43
N ASN A 81 -19.79 17.79 -12.50
CA ASN A 81 -20.85 18.76 -12.74
C ASN A 81 -22.22 18.09 -12.88
N ALA A 82 -22.29 16.92 -13.52
CA ALA A 82 -23.53 16.16 -13.59
C ALA A 82 -24.01 15.72 -12.20
N LEU A 83 -23.08 15.33 -11.32
CA LEU A 83 -23.42 14.78 -10.00
C LEU A 83 -23.68 15.85 -8.95
N GLU A 84 -22.82 16.86 -8.85
CA GLU A 84 -22.82 17.85 -7.75
C GLU A 84 -23.12 19.27 -8.22
N GLY A 85 -23.06 19.55 -9.52
CA GLY A 85 -22.93 20.91 -10.03
C GLY A 85 -21.51 21.45 -9.81
N PRO A 86 -21.31 22.78 -9.88
CA PRO A 86 -20.02 23.41 -9.63
C PRO A 86 -19.48 23.08 -8.23
N LEU A 87 -18.23 22.64 -8.12
CA LEU A 87 -17.62 22.25 -6.83
C LEU A 87 -17.43 23.42 -5.87
N VAL A 88 -17.21 24.61 -6.41
CA VAL A 88 -17.17 25.84 -5.63
C VAL A 88 -18.37 26.68 -6.04
N ASP A 89 -19.46 26.54 -5.29
CA ASP A 89 -20.61 27.44 -5.35
C ASP A 89 -20.36 28.59 -4.36
N ILE A 90 -19.73 29.67 -4.84
CA ILE A 90 -19.60 30.89 -4.03
C ILE A 90 -20.94 31.62 -4.11
N HIS A 91 -21.69 31.65 -3.00
CA HIS A 91 -22.94 32.41 -2.89
C HIS A 91 -22.82 33.93 -3.16
N CYS A 92 -21.60 34.48 -3.27
CA CYS A 92 -21.36 35.85 -3.76
C CYS A 92 -21.47 35.99 -5.30
N SER A 93 -21.45 34.88 -6.05
CA SER A 93 -21.59 34.86 -7.52
C SER A 93 -23.03 34.59 -7.97
N SER A 94 -23.85 33.99 -7.10
CA SER A 94 -25.26 33.64 -7.37
C SER A 94 -26.23 34.83 -7.15
N GLY A 95 -25.71 36.02 -6.85
CA GLY A 95 -26.52 37.22 -6.68
C GLY A 95 -27.38 37.19 -5.42
N PHE A 96 -26.78 37.38 -4.26
CA PHE A 96 -27.49 38.17 -3.26
C PHE A 96 -27.46 39.61 -3.77
N GLU A 97 -28.63 40.15 -4.13
CA GLU A 97 -28.85 41.53 -4.60
C GLU A 97 -28.34 42.62 -3.61
N THR A 98 -27.73 42.22 -2.49
CA THR A 98 -27.38 43.08 -1.35
C THR A 98 -25.89 43.08 -1.00
N CYS A 99 -24.99 42.49 -1.79
CA CYS A 99 -23.56 42.58 -1.49
C CYS A 99 -23.01 43.98 -1.83
N GLU A 100 -22.78 44.82 -0.81
CA GLU A 100 -22.24 46.17 -0.94
C GLU A 100 -20.80 46.22 -1.49
N HIS A 101 -20.13 45.06 -1.61
CA HIS A 101 -18.75 44.92 -2.10
C HIS A 101 -18.65 44.27 -3.48
N LEU A 102 -19.75 44.24 -4.23
CA LEU A 102 -19.79 43.69 -5.60
C LEU A 102 -18.83 44.48 -6.51
N GLY A 103 -17.75 43.84 -6.97
CA GLY A 103 -16.76 44.45 -7.86
C GLY A 103 -15.45 44.92 -7.19
N GLU A 104 -15.42 45.04 -5.85
CA GLU A 104 -14.24 45.48 -5.09
C GLU A 104 -13.79 44.46 -4.03
N CYS A 105 -14.47 43.31 -3.94
CA CYS A 105 -14.16 42.27 -2.97
C CYS A 105 -12.99 41.39 -3.41
N ALA A 106 -11.81 41.60 -2.82
CA ALA A 106 -10.62 40.76 -3.04
C ALA A 106 -10.87 39.26 -2.75
N LEU A 107 -11.77 38.93 -1.82
CA LEU A 107 -12.15 37.54 -1.54
C LEU A 107 -12.94 36.92 -2.72
N ALA A 108 -13.81 37.69 -3.37
CA ALA A 108 -14.56 37.20 -4.53
C ALA A 108 -13.65 36.96 -5.74
N GLU A 109 -12.63 37.80 -5.92
CA GLU A 109 -11.60 37.62 -6.94
C GLU A 109 -10.77 36.35 -6.67
N PHE A 110 -10.23 36.19 -5.46
CA PHE A 110 -9.49 34.99 -5.05
C PHE A 110 -10.29 33.71 -5.29
N TRP A 111 -11.55 33.67 -4.86
CA TRP A 111 -12.38 32.48 -5.01
C TRP A 111 -12.72 32.17 -6.48
N ARG A 112 -12.86 33.19 -7.32
CA ARG A 112 -13.06 33.02 -8.77
C ARG A 112 -11.82 32.43 -9.43
N GLU A 113 -10.64 32.92 -9.06
CA GLU A 113 -9.37 32.37 -9.54
C GLU A 113 -9.20 30.91 -9.09
N PHE A 114 -9.48 30.61 -7.82
CA PHE A 114 -9.43 29.24 -7.31
C PHE A 114 -10.39 28.31 -8.05
N GLN A 115 -11.63 28.75 -8.28
CA GLN A 115 -12.61 27.97 -9.05
C GLN A 115 -12.14 27.73 -10.48
N HIS A 116 -11.52 28.73 -11.13
CA HIS A 116 -10.94 28.55 -12.46
C HIS A 116 -9.84 27.48 -12.47
N GLN A 117 -8.93 27.50 -11.49
CA GLN A 117 -7.87 26.50 -11.39
C GLN A 117 -8.43 25.08 -11.14
N VAL A 118 -9.46 24.96 -10.31
CA VAL A 118 -10.15 23.67 -10.08
C VAL A 118 -10.81 23.17 -11.36
N ASP A 119 -11.55 24.02 -12.06
CA ASP A 119 -12.25 23.67 -13.30
C ASP A 119 -11.29 23.34 -14.44
N GLU A 120 -10.16 24.04 -14.53
CA GLU A 120 -9.10 23.76 -15.50
C GLU A 120 -8.47 22.40 -15.23
N TYR A 121 -8.09 22.12 -13.97
CA TYR A 121 -7.52 20.84 -13.58
C TYR A 121 -8.49 19.68 -13.89
N LEU A 122 -9.75 19.78 -13.45
CA LEU A 122 -10.75 18.75 -13.71
C LEU A 122 -11.12 18.61 -15.19
N GLY A 123 -11.02 19.70 -15.96
CA GLY A 123 -11.22 19.69 -17.41
C GLY A 123 -10.05 19.08 -18.16
N SER A 124 -8.84 19.15 -17.61
CA SER A 124 -7.63 18.56 -18.20
C SER A 124 -7.54 17.04 -18.00
N LYS A 125 -8.35 16.46 -17.11
CA LYS A 125 -8.39 15.03 -16.82
C LYS A 125 -9.60 14.37 -17.45
N THR A 126 -9.38 13.22 -18.06
CA THR A 126 -10.39 12.38 -18.70
C THR A 126 -10.67 11.14 -17.86
N LEU A 127 -11.78 10.48 -18.15
CA LEU A 127 -12.08 9.19 -17.53
C LEU A 127 -11.03 8.13 -17.88
N LYS A 128 -10.45 8.20 -19.09
CA LYS A 128 -9.35 7.32 -19.52
C LYS A 128 -8.13 7.46 -18.63
N ASP A 129 -7.71 8.68 -18.29
CA ASP A 129 -6.56 8.90 -17.40
C ASP A 129 -6.75 8.21 -16.03
N LEU A 130 -7.98 8.20 -15.52
CA LEU A 130 -8.31 7.54 -14.27
C LEU A 130 -8.32 6.01 -14.40
N VAL A 131 -8.84 5.48 -15.51
CA VAL A 131 -8.82 4.03 -15.80
C VAL A 131 -7.38 3.51 -15.87
N GLU A 132 -6.53 4.15 -16.68
CA GLU A 132 -5.12 3.76 -16.82
C GLU A 132 -4.39 3.83 -15.47
N ARG A 133 -4.69 4.84 -14.66
CA ARG A 133 -4.11 4.97 -13.33
C ARG A 133 -4.57 3.86 -12.38
N ASP A 134 -5.84 3.47 -12.40
CA ASP A 134 -6.33 2.36 -11.58
C ASP A 134 -5.68 1.05 -12.00
N GLU A 135 -5.56 0.77 -13.30
CA GLU A 135 -4.90 -0.44 -13.81
C GLU A 135 -3.44 -0.57 -13.31
N ILE A 136 -2.67 0.52 -13.33
CA ILE A 136 -1.31 0.57 -12.79
C ILE A 136 -1.31 0.22 -11.30
N LEU A 137 -2.21 0.84 -10.51
CA LEU A 137 -2.31 0.59 -9.07
C LEU A 137 -2.74 -0.85 -8.76
N GLN A 138 -3.64 -1.42 -9.55
CA GLN A 138 -4.07 -2.81 -9.42
C GLN A 138 -2.94 -3.79 -9.78
N ALA A 139 -2.14 -3.50 -10.80
CA ALA A 139 -0.99 -4.30 -11.19
C ALA A 139 0.09 -4.32 -10.09
N GLN A 140 0.39 -3.16 -9.49
CA GLN A 140 1.30 -3.04 -8.35
C GLN A 140 0.81 -3.87 -7.17
N ARG A 141 -0.46 -3.70 -6.77
CA ARG A 141 -1.09 -4.49 -5.69
C ARG A 141 -1.07 -6.00 -5.95
N LYS A 142 -1.26 -6.43 -7.19
CA LYS A 142 -1.16 -7.86 -7.57
C LYS A 142 0.28 -8.37 -7.48
N GLY A 143 1.26 -7.56 -7.86
CA GLY A 143 2.68 -7.84 -7.67
C GLY A 143 3.03 -8.04 -6.19
N ASP A 144 2.59 -7.11 -5.35
CA ASP A 144 2.80 -7.15 -3.90
C ASP A 144 2.07 -8.35 -3.26
N ARG A 145 0.83 -8.64 -3.67
CA ARG A 145 0.08 -9.82 -3.22
C ARG A 145 0.70 -11.14 -3.67
N LYS A 146 1.34 -11.18 -4.83
CA LYS A 146 2.05 -12.38 -5.33
C LYS A 146 3.34 -12.61 -4.55
N LYS A 147 4.09 -11.56 -4.23
CA LYS A 147 5.22 -11.61 -3.28
C LYS A 147 4.74 -12.05 -1.89
N ALA A 148 3.63 -11.51 -1.40
CA ALA A 148 3.03 -11.87 -0.11
C ALA A 148 2.40 -13.27 -0.04
N ARG A 149 2.28 -14.01 -1.15
CA ARG A 149 1.83 -15.42 -1.18
C ARG A 149 2.98 -16.41 -1.00
N VAL A 150 4.23 -15.99 -1.24
CA VAL A 150 5.45 -16.73 -0.88
C VAL A 150 6.11 -15.96 0.27
N ARG A 151 5.43 -15.88 1.42
CA ARG A 151 6.03 -15.20 2.57
C ARG A 151 7.18 -16.04 3.09
N LYS A 152 8.39 -15.53 2.93
CA LYS A 152 9.57 -16.08 3.58
C LYS A 152 9.39 -15.96 5.09
N LYS A 153 9.63 -17.07 5.79
CA LYS A 153 9.47 -17.18 7.23
C LYS A 153 10.80 -16.86 7.90
N ILE A 154 10.83 -15.85 8.75
CA ILE A 154 12.00 -15.38 9.46
C ILE A 154 11.81 -15.69 10.94
N LEU A 155 12.78 -16.38 11.56
CA LEU A 155 12.81 -16.56 13.00
C LEU A 155 13.74 -15.51 13.61
N ILE A 156 13.25 -14.76 14.58
CA ILE A 156 14.01 -13.77 15.34
C ILE A 156 14.34 -14.39 16.70
N ILE A 157 15.62 -14.41 17.07
CA ILE A 157 16.11 -14.90 18.36
C ILE A 157 16.83 -13.74 19.04
N GLU A 158 16.18 -13.15 20.05
CA GLU A 158 16.57 -11.89 20.71
C GLU A 158 15.83 -11.79 22.06
N ASP A 159 16.54 -11.49 23.15
CA ASP A 159 15.96 -11.43 24.50
C ASP A 159 15.27 -10.08 24.81
N ASP A 160 15.66 -8.99 24.13
CA ASP A 160 14.95 -7.72 24.21
C ASP A 160 13.64 -7.73 23.39
N LYS A 161 12.52 -7.83 24.10
CA LYS A 161 11.16 -7.82 23.53
C LYS A 161 10.87 -6.58 22.68
N THR A 162 11.39 -5.42 23.04
CA THR A 162 11.17 -4.16 22.32
C THR A 162 11.86 -4.21 20.96
N LEU A 163 13.08 -4.77 20.90
CA LEU A 163 13.81 -4.98 19.65
C LEU A 163 13.11 -6.02 18.77
N VAL A 164 12.65 -7.12 19.36
CA VAL A 164 11.82 -8.12 18.67
C VAL A 164 10.60 -7.47 18.05
N ASP A 165 9.78 -6.76 18.82
CA ASP A 165 8.55 -6.14 18.32
C ASP A 165 8.83 -5.12 17.21
N THR A 166 9.89 -4.33 17.36
CA THR A 166 10.34 -3.38 16.33
C THR A 166 10.70 -4.08 15.02
N MET A 167 11.52 -5.14 15.09
CA MET A 167 11.92 -5.93 13.92
C MET A 167 10.70 -6.61 13.28
N ARG A 168 9.79 -7.16 14.08
CA ARG A 168 8.55 -7.78 13.59
C ARG A 168 7.69 -6.77 12.83
N MET A 169 7.47 -5.58 13.37
CA MET A 169 6.71 -4.52 12.70
C MET A 169 7.29 -4.18 11.33
N ILE A 170 8.62 -4.03 11.24
CA ILE A 170 9.32 -3.71 9.99
C ILE A 170 9.20 -4.86 8.98
N LEU A 171 9.43 -6.10 9.40
CA LEU A 171 9.43 -7.26 8.51
C LEU A 171 8.02 -7.66 8.06
N GLU A 172 7.05 -7.68 8.96
CA GLU A 172 5.66 -8.05 8.65
C GLU A 172 4.98 -7.01 7.74
N SER A 173 5.29 -5.72 7.90
CA SER A 173 4.82 -4.66 6.98
C SER A 173 5.41 -4.78 5.56
N ASN A 174 6.52 -5.52 5.42
CA ASN A 174 7.17 -5.86 4.15
C ASN A 174 6.90 -7.32 3.71
N TYR A 175 5.80 -7.89 4.19
CA TYR A 175 5.24 -9.18 3.76
C TYR A 175 6.05 -10.44 4.16
N TYR A 176 7.00 -10.33 5.09
CA TYR A 176 7.60 -11.51 5.72
C TYR A 176 6.65 -12.13 6.77
N GLN A 177 6.81 -13.43 7.04
CA GLN A 177 6.23 -14.05 8.24
C GLN A 177 7.30 -14.08 9.31
N THR A 178 6.96 -13.69 10.54
CA THR A 178 7.93 -13.74 11.64
C THR A 178 7.52 -14.71 12.74
N LEU A 179 8.53 -15.38 13.30
CA LEU A 179 8.49 -16.09 14.58
C LEU A 179 9.46 -15.38 15.53
N ALA A 180 9.18 -15.45 16.82
CA ALA A 180 10.06 -14.89 17.85
C ALA A 180 10.41 -15.93 18.89
N ALA A 181 11.66 -15.95 19.29
CA ALA A 181 12.21 -16.65 20.44
C ALA A 181 12.98 -15.66 21.31
N TYR A 182 12.84 -15.76 22.62
CA TYR A 182 13.48 -14.82 23.56
C TYR A 182 14.72 -15.39 24.28
N ASP A 183 15.13 -16.58 23.89
CA ASP A 183 16.36 -17.24 24.35
C ASP A 183 16.83 -18.27 23.30
N GLY A 184 18.08 -18.75 23.46
CA GLY A 184 18.65 -19.69 22.51
C GLY A 184 17.95 -21.06 22.47
N LYS A 185 17.37 -21.51 23.60
CA LYS A 185 16.69 -22.80 23.70
C LYS A 185 15.37 -22.79 22.93
N GLU A 186 14.58 -21.75 23.10
CA GLU A 186 13.36 -21.50 22.34
C GLU A 186 13.68 -21.31 20.85
N GLY A 187 14.76 -20.58 20.54
CA GLY A 187 15.23 -20.37 19.18
C GLY A 187 15.52 -21.67 18.44
N LEU A 188 16.30 -22.57 19.05
CA LEU A 188 16.60 -23.89 18.47
C LEU A 188 15.33 -24.75 18.30
N ARG A 189 14.42 -24.72 19.28
CA ARG A 189 13.15 -25.45 19.22
C ARG A 189 12.29 -24.98 18.04
N LEU A 190 12.10 -23.66 17.91
CA LEU A 190 11.29 -23.07 16.84
C LEU A 190 11.93 -23.26 15.47
N ALA A 191 13.26 -23.16 15.36
CA ALA A 191 13.99 -23.43 14.12
C ALA A 191 13.70 -24.84 13.61
N LYS A 192 13.72 -25.84 14.51
CA LYS A 192 13.44 -27.25 14.17
C LYS A 192 11.99 -27.50 13.80
N GLU A 193 11.06 -26.93 14.55
CA GLU A 193 9.63 -27.14 14.34
C GLU A 193 9.12 -26.45 13.07
N HIS A 194 9.59 -25.24 12.78
CA HIS A 194 9.01 -24.38 11.75
C HIS A 194 9.85 -24.22 10.49
N LYS A 195 11.12 -24.66 10.51
CA LYS A 195 12.09 -24.61 9.40
C LYS A 195 12.04 -23.26 8.67
N PRO A 196 12.44 -22.15 9.34
CA PRO A 196 12.39 -20.82 8.74
C PRO A 196 13.32 -20.72 7.54
N ASP A 197 13.03 -19.78 6.64
CA ASP A 197 13.87 -19.45 5.49
C ASP A 197 15.09 -18.59 5.89
N LEU A 198 15.07 -17.93 7.05
CA LEU A 198 16.16 -17.10 7.60
C LEU A 198 16.05 -17.02 9.13
N ILE A 199 17.19 -16.97 9.82
CA ILE A 199 17.27 -16.69 11.26
C ILE A 199 17.97 -15.35 11.48
N LEU A 200 17.31 -14.44 12.20
CA LEU A 200 17.93 -13.26 12.79
C LEU A 200 18.35 -13.61 14.21
N LEU A 201 19.64 -13.49 14.52
CA LEU A 201 20.20 -13.98 15.78
C LEU A 201 20.99 -12.88 16.48
N ASP A 202 20.59 -12.54 17.69
CA ASP A 202 21.42 -11.73 18.58
C ASP A 202 22.53 -12.56 19.23
N VAL A 203 23.63 -11.90 19.60
CA VAL A 203 24.77 -12.54 20.27
C VAL A 203 24.62 -12.51 21.79
N MET A 204 24.17 -11.38 22.32
CA MET A 204 24.20 -11.06 23.74
C MET A 204 22.84 -11.33 24.37
N MET A 205 22.44 -12.61 24.35
CA MET A 205 21.20 -13.07 24.97
C MET A 205 21.53 -13.75 26.30
N GLY A 206 21.23 -13.14 27.45
CA GLY A 206 21.54 -13.69 28.78
C GLY A 206 23.04 -13.80 29.16
N THR A 207 23.92 -14.11 28.20
CA THR A 207 25.39 -14.10 28.29
C THR A 207 25.99 -13.47 27.03
N ASP A 208 27.25 -13.07 27.06
CA ASP A 208 27.97 -12.44 25.95
C ASP A 208 28.33 -13.40 24.79
N THR A 209 28.03 -14.70 24.94
CA THR A 209 28.40 -15.74 23.97
C THR A 209 27.24 -16.64 23.54
N GLU A 210 26.04 -16.46 24.09
CA GLU A 210 24.91 -17.37 23.87
C GLU A 210 24.54 -17.49 22.39
N GLY A 211 24.48 -16.38 21.65
CA GLY A 211 24.14 -16.42 20.23
C GLY A 211 25.15 -17.20 19.39
N PHE A 212 26.43 -17.23 19.76
CA PHE A 212 27.41 -18.07 19.07
C PHE A 212 27.17 -19.56 19.31
N HIS A 213 26.79 -19.93 20.54
CA HIS A 213 26.41 -21.32 20.84
C HIS A 213 25.18 -21.76 20.05
N VAL A 214 24.18 -20.88 19.90
CA VAL A 214 22.99 -21.13 19.07
C VAL A 214 23.39 -21.32 17.60
N ALA A 215 24.20 -20.42 17.03
CA ALA A 215 24.66 -20.53 15.65
C ALA A 215 25.40 -21.85 15.39
N TYR A 216 26.28 -22.24 16.31
CA TYR A 216 27.02 -23.49 16.21
C TYR A 216 26.13 -24.72 16.33
N ALA A 217 25.14 -24.70 17.23
CA ALA A 217 24.16 -25.78 17.38
C ALA A 217 23.29 -25.93 16.11
N LEU A 218 22.82 -24.84 15.52
CA LEU A 218 22.08 -24.85 14.24
C LEU A 218 22.88 -25.51 13.12
N ARG A 219 24.20 -25.26 13.08
CA ARG A 219 25.10 -25.76 12.02
C ARG A 219 25.50 -27.22 12.19
N LYS A 220 25.45 -27.73 13.42
CA LYS A 220 25.65 -29.16 13.70
C LYS A 220 24.40 -30.00 13.42
N ASP A 221 23.20 -29.41 13.41
CA ASP A 221 21.97 -30.13 13.11
C ASP A 221 21.82 -30.33 11.58
N PRO A 222 21.77 -31.59 11.08
CA PRO A 222 21.67 -31.87 9.64
C PRO A 222 20.45 -31.27 8.96
N GLU A 223 19.37 -30.99 9.69
CA GLU A 223 18.14 -30.40 9.15
C GLU A 223 18.17 -28.86 9.13
N LEU A 224 19.04 -28.24 9.92
CA LEU A 224 19.06 -26.78 10.12
C LEU A 224 20.32 -26.11 9.59
N LYS A 225 21.37 -26.90 9.32
CA LYS A 225 22.69 -26.40 8.92
C LYS A 225 22.70 -25.51 7.69
N ASP A 226 21.70 -25.62 6.82
CA ASP A 226 21.63 -24.86 5.57
C ASP A 226 20.74 -23.61 5.70
N ILE A 227 20.05 -23.41 6.82
CA ILE A 227 19.23 -22.21 7.05
C ILE A 227 20.18 -21.01 7.21
N PRO A 228 20.00 -19.91 6.43
CA PRO A 228 20.86 -18.75 6.57
C PRO A 228 20.67 -18.07 7.93
N ILE A 229 21.77 -17.55 8.47
CA ILE A 229 21.81 -16.84 9.76
C ILE A 229 22.38 -15.44 9.50
N LEU A 230 21.56 -14.42 9.76
CA LEU A 230 21.97 -13.01 9.85
C LEU A 230 22.10 -12.65 11.33
N MET A 231 23.34 -12.48 11.76
CA MET A 231 23.66 -12.11 13.13
C MET A 231 23.54 -10.60 13.31
N ILE A 232 22.80 -10.14 14.30
CA ILE A 232 22.60 -8.70 14.58
C ILE A 232 23.11 -8.45 16.00
N THR A 233 24.15 -7.64 16.19
CA THR A 233 24.83 -7.56 17.50
C THR A 233 25.42 -6.19 17.80
N ALA A 234 25.58 -5.87 19.08
CA ALA A 234 26.35 -4.73 19.56
C ALA A 234 27.77 -5.11 20.05
N ILE A 235 28.22 -6.36 19.84
CA ILE A 235 29.47 -6.89 20.43
C ILE A 235 30.72 -6.04 20.12
N ASN A 236 30.79 -5.44 18.93
CA ASN A 236 31.89 -4.57 18.51
C ASN A 236 31.95 -3.23 19.28
N GLN A 237 30.86 -2.82 19.93
CA GLN A 237 30.79 -1.59 20.72
C GLN A 237 31.07 -1.83 22.21
N GLU A 238 30.68 -3.00 22.74
CA GLU A 238 30.75 -3.29 24.18
C GLU A 238 31.95 -4.15 24.59
N SER A 239 32.59 -4.85 23.66
CA SER A 239 33.78 -5.67 23.94
C SER A 239 34.96 -5.28 23.05
N PRO A 240 35.77 -4.26 23.43
CA PRO A 240 36.95 -3.85 22.67
C PRO A 240 38.05 -4.94 22.60
N TYR A 241 37.90 -6.05 23.32
CA TYR A 241 38.78 -7.22 23.26
C TYR A 241 38.32 -8.28 22.26
N PHE A 242 37.08 -8.17 21.76
CA PHE A 242 36.57 -9.01 20.68
C PHE A 242 36.68 -8.25 19.36
N ASN A 243 37.92 -8.08 18.88
CA ASN A 243 38.19 -7.49 17.57
C ASN A 243 37.83 -8.49 16.48
N TYR A 244 36.55 -8.54 16.10
CA TYR A 244 36.10 -9.33 14.96
C TYR A 244 36.57 -8.66 13.67
N ASN A 245 37.39 -9.37 12.89
CA ASN A 245 37.80 -8.96 11.55
C ASN A 245 37.03 -9.80 10.52
N PRO A 246 36.05 -9.23 9.80
CA PRO A 246 35.22 -9.95 8.84
C PRO A 246 36.00 -10.62 7.69
N GLU A 247 37.24 -10.20 7.42
CA GLU A 247 38.09 -10.83 6.40
C GLU A 247 39.00 -11.93 6.95
N ALA A 248 39.46 -11.82 8.19
CA ALA A 248 40.33 -12.81 8.83
C ALA A 248 39.55 -13.93 9.54
N ASP A 249 38.35 -13.63 10.05
CA ASP A 249 37.52 -14.53 10.86
C ASP A 249 36.38 -15.17 10.06
N LYS A 250 36.47 -15.13 8.72
CA LYS A 250 35.48 -15.74 7.80
C LYS A 250 35.25 -17.23 8.04
N GLU A 251 36.26 -17.93 8.57
CA GLU A 251 36.18 -19.34 8.95
C GLU A 251 35.75 -19.55 10.42
N ALA A 252 35.78 -18.50 11.26
CA ALA A 252 35.64 -18.64 12.71
C ALA A 252 34.19 -18.57 13.21
N LEU A 253 33.28 -17.95 12.45
CA LEU A 253 31.87 -17.81 12.86
C LEU A 253 30.94 -18.51 11.87
N PRO A 254 30.06 -19.42 12.35
CA PRO A 254 29.25 -20.24 11.47
C PRO A 254 27.95 -19.50 11.04
N VAL A 255 28.05 -18.22 10.67
CA VAL A 255 26.94 -17.34 10.26
C VAL A 255 27.16 -16.81 8.85
N ASN A 256 26.08 -16.40 8.16
CA ASN A 256 26.19 -15.96 6.77
C ASN A 256 26.54 -14.47 6.66
N LYS A 257 26.06 -13.66 7.62
CA LYS A 257 26.28 -12.21 7.64
C LYS A 257 26.18 -11.70 9.07
N LEU A 258 26.94 -10.65 9.37
CA LEU A 258 26.88 -9.90 10.62
C LEU A 258 26.46 -8.44 10.35
N LEU A 259 25.66 -7.89 11.26
CA LEU A 259 25.14 -6.54 11.20
C LEU A 259 25.24 -5.87 12.58
N ASP A 260 25.94 -4.74 12.66
CA ASP A 260 26.06 -4.01 13.92
C ASP A 260 24.77 -3.25 14.26
N LYS A 261 24.38 -3.29 15.54
CA LYS A 261 23.36 -2.41 16.13
C LYS A 261 23.96 -0.99 16.31
N PRO A 262 23.16 0.09 16.16
CA PRO A 262 21.74 0.11 15.82
C PRO A 262 21.49 -0.18 14.33
N VAL A 263 20.40 -0.90 14.06
CA VAL A 263 19.98 -1.22 12.69
C VAL A 263 18.79 -0.34 12.29
N SER A 264 18.93 0.42 11.20
CA SER A 264 17.81 1.18 10.64
C SER A 264 16.85 0.27 9.86
N PRO A 265 15.56 0.64 9.72
CA PRO A 265 14.59 -0.17 8.98
C PRO A 265 15.03 -0.50 7.55
N ASP A 266 15.52 0.49 6.80
CA ASP A 266 15.96 0.29 5.41
C ASP A 266 17.16 -0.65 5.32
N LYS A 267 18.09 -0.56 6.28
CA LYS A 267 19.27 -1.44 6.33
C LYS A 267 18.86 -2.88 6.66
N LEU A 268 17.96 -3.07 7.63
CA LEU A 268 17.42 -4.40 7.97
C LEU A 268 16.76 -5.05 6.75
N LEU A 269 15.85 -4.32 6.08
CA LEU A 269 15.14 -4.81 4.90
C LEU A 269 16.08 -5.13 3.75
N SER A 270 17.07 -4.25 3.50
CA SER A 270 18.05 -4.47 2.44
C SER A 270 18.90 -5.72 2.69
N GLU A 271 19.39 -5.95 3.91
CA GLU A 271 20.23 -7.12 4.21
C GLU A 271 19.40 -8.41 4.24
N VAL A 272 18.17 -8.37 4.77
CA VAL A 272 17.25 -9.52 4.74
C VAL A 272 16.87 -9.88 3.30
N GLY A 273 16.60 -8.89 2.44
CA GLY A 273 16.22 -9.11 1.04
C GLY A 273 17.25 -9.92 0.25
N ARG A 274 18.54 -9.66 0.48
CA ARG A 274 19.66 -10.35 -0.20
C ARG A 274 19.72 -11.86 0.03
N PHE A 275 19.07 -12.38 1.08
CA PHE A 275 18.99 -13.82 1.33
C PHE A 275 17.93 -14.54 0.48
N PHE A 276 17.09 -13.79 -0.23
CA PHE A 276 15.95 -14.32 -0.99
C PHE A 276 15.97 -13.94 -2.48
N GLU A 277 17.01 -13.26 -2.93
CA GLU A 277 17.32 -12.95 -4.34
C GLU A 277 18.09 -14.10 -5.00
#